data_AF-A0A7C8YIM2-F1
#
_entry.id   AF-A0A7C8YIM2-F1
#
_cell.length_a   1.000
_cell.length_b   1.000
_cell.length_c   1.000
_cell.angle_alpha   90.00
_cell.angle_beta   90.00
_cell.angle_gamma   90.00
#
_symmetry.space_group_name_H-M   'P 1'
#
loop_
_entity.id
_entity.type
_entity.pdbx_description
1 polymer ?
#
loop_
_entity_poly.entity_id
_entity_poly.type
_entity_poly.pdbx_seq_one_letter_code
_entity_poly.pdbx_strand_id
1 'polypeptide(L)'
;LVWAPDTGDKPVSAVQLLNSGNLVLLGIDNKIILWNSFSHPTHTLLSNQDFREGMKLSSNPEPNGDYLTYFLEVKSGDVRLYAGYNTPEVYWSITNDNRKIINKDGGVIYLARIEGNSWRFYDENNGLLLQLVFSSNPSTLNSTWIAVLGTDGFITFYNLGLSKSASPTKIPRDQCGTPEPCNNPYEACSSKKCYCPSGLVPWSCKTGISSPCGASNDRF
;
A
#
# COMPACT_ATOMS: atom_id res chain seq x y z
N LEU A 1 19.12 -12.45 20.33
CA LEU A 1 19.10 -11.65 19.09
C LEU A 1 17.65 -11.29 18.80
N VAL A 2 17.33 -10.01 18.62
CA VAL A 2 15.94 -9.55 18.40
C VAL A 2 15.65 -9.34 16.91
N TRP A 3 16.63 -8.83 16.15
CA TRP A 3 16.59 -8.72 14.69
C TRP A 3 18.02 -8.60 14.15
N ALA A 4 18.25 -9.07 12.92
CA ALA A 4 19.47 -8.83 12.16
C ALA A 4 19.16 -8.78 10.66
N PRO A 5 19.85 -7.93 9.89
CA PRO A 5 19.77 -7.93 8.43
C PRO A 5 20.45 -9.18 7.87
N ASP A 6 19.87 -9.78 6.84
CA ASP A 6 20.55 -10.85 6.09
C ASP A 6 21.61 -10.22 5.17
N THR A 7 22.88 -10.45 5.48
CA THR A 7 24.02 -10.00 4.68
C THR A 7 24.70 -11.16 3.94
N GLY A 8 24.10 -12.35 3.93
CA GLY A 8 24.67 -13.56 3.35
C GLY A 8 26.02 -13.93 3.98
N ASP A 9 26.12 -13.83 5.31
CA ASP A 9 27.32 -14.06 6.12
C ASP A 9 28.54 -13.19 5.76
N LYS A 10 28.35 -12.16 4.93
CA LYS A 10 29.43 -11.23 4.59
C LYS A 10 29.59 -10.19 5.71
N PRO A 11 30.83 -9.88 6.10
CA PRO A 11 31.10 -8.88 7.12
C PRO A 11 30.73 -7.48 6.65
N VAL A 12 30.03 -6.75 7.51
CA VAL A 12 29.66 -5.35 7.33
C VAL A 12 30.80 -4.46 7.83
N SER A 13 31.23 -3.50 7.01
CA SER A 13 32.22 -2.48 7.38
C SER A 13 31.57 -1.18 7.86
N ALA A 14 30.41 -0.83 7.30
CA ALA A 14 29.76 0.45 7.53
C ALA A 14 28.24 0.36 7.38
N VAL A 15 27.57 1.20 8.16
CA VAL A 15 26.14 1.49 8.05
C VAL A 15 25.99 2.93 7.57
N GLN A 16 25.25 3.16 6.51
CA GLN A 16 25.07 4.50 5.96
C GLN A 16 23.61 4.81 5.70
N LEU A 17 23.13 5.95 6.20
CA LEU A 17 21.84 6.51 5.81
C LEU A 17 22.07 7.49 4.66
N LEU A 18 21.53 7.17 3.48
CA LEU A 18 21.63 8.01 2.29
C LEU A 18 20.64 9.17 2.36
N ASN A 19 20.90 10.24 1.60
CA ASN A 19 20.01 11.40 1.50
C ASN A 19 18.60 11.04 0.98
N SER A 20 18.44 9.89 0.32
CA SER A 20 17.13 9.36 -0.08
C SER A 20 16.31 8.79 1.09
N GLY A 21 16.92 8.60 2.27
CA GLY A 21 16.35 7.86 3.39
C GLY A 21 16.64 6.35 3.35
N ASN A 22 17.36 5.87 2.32
CA ASN A 22 17.76 4.47 2.25
C ASN A 22 18.90 4.17 3.23
N LEU A 23 18.68 3.23 4.15
CA LEU A 23 19.70 2.73 5.05
C LEU A 23 20.40 1.56 4.37
N VAL A 24 21.69 1.67 4.12
CA VAL A 24 22.49 0.64 3.45
C VAL A 24 23.59 0.10 4.36
N LEU A 25 23.83 -1.21 4.24
CA LEU A 25 24.94 -1.90 4.90
C LEU A 25 25.98 -2.22 3.84
N LEU A 26 27.21 -1.74 4.05
CA LEU A 26 28.31 -1.87 3.11
C LEU A 26 29.26 -2.99 3.54
N GLY A 27 29.82 -3.70 2.55
CA GLY A 27 30.87 -4.70 2.76
C GLY A 27 32.26 -4.07 2.90
N ILE A 28 33.28 -4.89 3.19
CA ILE A 28 34.67 -4.51 3.52
C ILE A 28 35.27 -3.38 2.66
N ASP A 29 34.91 -3.28 1.38
CA ASP A 29 35.44 -2.29 0.45
C ASP A 29 34.64 -0.98 0.38
N ASN A 30 33.56 -0.85 1.17
CA ASN A 30 32.57 0.23 1.14
C ASN A 30 31.93 0.47 -0.25
N LYS A 31 32.03 -0.50 -1.18
CA LYS A 31 31.48 -0.38 -2.54
C LYS A 31 30.28 -1.29 -2.75
N ILE A 32 30.30 -2.47 -2.15
CA ILE A 32 29.21 -3.44 -2.28
C ILE A 32 28.16 -3.17 -1.22
N ILE A 33 26.94 -2.87 -1.65
CA ILE A 33 25.76 -2.87 -0.79
C ILE A 33 25.37 -4.32 -0.51
N LEU A 34 25.53 -4.75 0.73
CA LEU A 34 25.15 -6.08 1.19
C LEU A 34 23.66 -6.17 1.51
N TRP A 35 23.08 -5.07 2.01
CA TRP A 35 21.68 -4.97 2.36
C TRP A 35 21.21 -3.52 2.26
N ASN A 36 19.92 -3.31 1.96
CA ASN A 36 19.32 -1.98 1.93
C ASN A 36 17.87 -1.99 2.43
N SER A 37 17.46 -0.91 3.11
CA SER A 37 16.11 -0.79 3.67
C SER A 37 15.04 -0.59 2.61
N PHE A 38 15.38 -0.02 1.46
CA PHE A 38 14.41 0.19 0.37
C PHE A 38 13.87 -1.11 -0.21
N SER A 39 14.62 -2.21 -0.12
CA SER A 39 14.16 -3.55 -0.51
C SER A 39 13.26 -4.22 0.53
N HIS A 40 13.08 -3.58 1.70
CA HIS A 40 12.29 -4.08 2.82
C HIS A 40 11.33 -2.98 3.32
N PRO A 41 10.39 -2.52 2.48
CA PRO A 41 9.45 -1.48 2.87
C PRO A 41 8.55 -1.92 4.04
N THR A 42 8.00 -0.94 4.76
CA THR A 42 7.07 -1.18 5.88
C THR A 42 5.64 -0.84 5.48
N HIS A 43 5.05 0.21 6.05
CA HIS A 43 3.75 0.76 5.65
C HIS A 43 3.91 2.02 4.78
N THR A 44 5.15 2.46 4.54
CA THR A 44 5.46 3.69 3.79
C THR A 44 6.39 3.40 2.60
N LEU A 45 6.02 3.94 1.44
CA LEU A 45 6.84 3.99 0.23
C LEU A 45 7.37 5.41 0.05
N LEU A 46 8.69 5.55 -0.09
CA LEU A 46 9.36 6.84 -0.24
C LEU A 46 9.46 7.29 -1.70
N SER A 47 9.69 8.60 -1.89
CA SER A 47 10.01 9.16 -3.20
C SER A 47 11.24 8.46 -3.80
N ASN A 48 11.16 8.10 -5.07
CA ASN A 48 12.19 7.38 -5.81
C ASN A 48 12.58 6.00 -5.24
N GLN A 49 11.84 5.45 -4.28
CA GLN A 49 12.01 4.07 -3.84
C GLN A 49 11.35 3.14 -4.85
N ASP A 50 12.11 2.13 -5.26
CA ASP A 50 11.60 1.09 -6.15
C ASP A 50 10.72 0.11 -5.39
N PHE A 51 9.46 -0.01 -5.80
CA PHE A 51 8.53 -1.02 -5.31
C PHE A 51 8.33 -2.09 -6.38
N ARG A 52 8.92 -3.27 -6.17
CA ARG A 52 9.01 -4.35 -7.16
C ARG A 52 8.21 -5.57 -6.74
N GLU A 53 8.00 -6.48 -7.68
CA GLU A 53 7.45 -7.81 -7.38
C GLU A 53 8.28 -8.52 -6.30
N GLY A 54 7.60 -9.18 -5.36
CA GLY A 54 8.20 -9.78 -4.16
C GLY A 54 8.32 -8.83 -2.96
N MET A 55 8.18 -7.52 -3.15
CA MET A 55 8.08 -6.56 -2.04
C MET A 55 6.63 -6.42 -1.57
N LYS A 56 6.47 -6.10 -0.28
CA LYS A 56 5.17 -5.96 0.36
C LYS A 56 5.15 -4.70 1.23
N LEU A 57 4.18 -3.82 0.98
CA LEU A 57 3.85 -2.73 1.90
C LEU A 57 2.74 -3.23 2.82
N SER A 58 2.90 -3.20 4.14
CA SER A 58 1.88 -3.70 5.08
C SER A 58 1.46 -2.61 6.04
N SER A 59 0.17 -2.45 6.29
CA SER A 59 -0.34 -1.50 7.28
C SER A 59 0.19 -1.85 8.68
N ASN A 60 0.28 -0.84 9.55
CA ASN A 60 0.49 -1.11 10.96
C ASN A 60 -0.75 -1.83 11.54
N PRO A 61 -0.60 -2.67 12.57
CA PRO A 61 -1.73 -3.20 13.29
C PRO A 61 -2.48 -2.08 14.03
N GLU A 62 -3.81 -2.14 14.02
CA GLU A 62 -4.64 -1.28 14.86
C GLU A 62 -4.36 -1.56 16.34
N PRO A 63 -4.02 -0.56 17.19
CA PRO A 63 -3.71 -0.79 18.59
C PRO A 63 -4.87 -1.38 19.41
N ASN A 64 -6.12 -1.07 19.03
CA ASN A 64 -7.33 -1.40 19.79
C ASN A 64 -8.50 -1.88 18.90
N GLY A 65 -8.23 -2.21 17.64
CA GLY A 65 -9.25 -2.52 16.62
C GLY A 65 -9.25 -3.98 16.20
N ASP A 66 -10.18 -4.33 15.32
CA ASP A 66 -10.20 -5.64 14.65
C ASP A 66 -8.90 -5.86 13.87
N TYR A 67 -8.40 -7.09 13.91
CA TYR A 67 -7.06 -7.50 13.46
C TYR A 67 -6.82 -7.43 11.94
N LEU A 68 -7.69 -6.74 11.18
CA LEU A 68 -7.56 -6.69 9.73
C LEU A 68 -6.33 -5.86 9.35
N THR A 69 -5.35 -6.54 8.74
CA THR A 69 -4.18 -5.89 8.16
C THR A 69 -4.40 -5.70 6.67
N TYR A 70 -3.81 -4.66 6.11
CA TYR A 70 -3.87 -4.38 4.68
C TYR A 70 -2.48 -4.50 4.11
N PHE A 71 -2.38 -4.93 2.86
CA PHE A 71 -1.10 -4.93 2.19
C PHE A 71 -1.18 -4.63 0.70
N LEU A 72 -0.10 -4.06 0.19
CA LEU A 72 0.12 -3.78 -1.22
C LEU A 72 1.22 -4.69 -1.76
N GLU A 73 1.02 -5.24 -2.95
CA GLU A 73 2.03 -6.01 -3.69
C GLU A 73 1.99 -5.66 -5.18
N VAL A 74 3.15 -5.74 -5.84
CA VAL A 74 3.22 -5.93 -7.29
C VAL A 74 3.19 -7.43 -7.54
N LYS A 75 2.22 -7.91 -8.31
CA LYS A 75 2.06 -9.34 -8.58
C LYS A 75 1.39 -9.56 -9.92
N SER A 76 2.00 -10.43 -10.75
CA SER A 76 1.42 -10.84 -12.05
C SER A 76 1.07 -9.66 -12.96
N GLY A 77 1.94 -8.65 -13.01
CA GLY A 77 1.76 -7.48 -13.89
C GLY A 77 0.80 -6.41 -13.40
N ASP A 78 0.36 -6.47 -12.14
CA ASP A 78 -0.55 -5.51 -11.54
C ASP A 78 -0.05 -5.08 -10.15
N VAL A 79 -0.51 -3.93 -9.68
CA VAL A 79 -0.26 -3.43 -8.31
C VAL A 79 -1.59 -3.40 -7.58
N ARG A 80 -1.69 -4.24 -6.54
CA ARG A 80 -2.96 -4.55 -5.88
C ARG A 80 -2.90 -4.34 -4.39
N LEU A 81 -4.01 -3.86 -3.84
CA LEU A 81 -4.24 -3.84 -2.39
C LEU A 81 -5.09 -5.04 -1.99
N TYR A 82 -4.72 -5.62 -0.86
CA TYR A 82 -5.31 -6.81 -0.30
C TYR A 82 -5.76 -6.60 1.14
N ALA A 83 -6.91 -7.16 1.47
CA ALA A 83 -7.37 -7.37 2.84
C ALA A 83 -6.71 -8.64 3.38
N GLY A 84 -6.07 -8.55 4.55
CA GLY A 84 -5.28 -9.60 5.18
C GLY A 84 -6.09 -10.68 5.90
N TYR A 85 -7.15 -11.18 5.28
CA TYR A 85 -7.87 -12.37 5.78
C TYR A 85 -7.02 -13.65 5.58
N ASN A 86 -7.50 -14.77 6.14
CA ASN A 86 -6.88 -16.10 5.92
C ASN A 86 -6.68 -16.40 4.43
N THR A 87 -7.64 -16.00 3.60
CA THR A 87 -7.51 -15.95 2.14
C THR A 87 -7.47 -14.48 1.73
N PRO A 88 -6.32 -13.96 1.30
CA PRO A 88 -6.22 -12.55 0.95
C PRO A 88 -7.18 -12.14 -0.17
N GLU A 89 -7.93 -11.06 0.05
CA GLU A 89 -8.92 -10.57 -0.92
C GLU A 89 -8.46 -9.25 -1.54
N VAL A 90 -8.50 -9.16 -2.87
CA VAL A 90 -8.18 -7.93 -3.60
C VAL A 90 -9.34 -6.95 -3.49
N TYR A 91 -9.10 -5.75 -2.98
CA TYR A 91 -10.10 -4.69 -2.95
C TYR A 91 -9.77 -3.50 -3.86
N TRP A 92 -8.52 -3.39 -4.34
CA TRP A 92 -8.14 -2.40 -5.34
C TRP A 92 -7.00 -2.90 -6.23
N SER A 93 -6.98 -2.41 -7.47
CA SER A 93 -6.00 -2.74 -8.51
C SER A 93 -5.73 -1.49 -9.35
N ILE A 94 -4.46 -1.21 -9.65
CA ILE A 94 -4.12 -0.09 -10.53
C ILE A 94 -4.68 -0.29 -11.94
N THR A 95 -4.71 -1.54 -12.45
CA THR A 95 -5.29 -1.81 -13.77
C THR A 95 -6.79 -1.51 -13.82
N ASN A 96 -7.50 -1.58 -12.70
CA ASN A 96 -8.94 -1.27 -12.60
C ASN A 96 -9.23 0.20 -12.21
N ASP A 97 -8.24 0.96 -11.74
CA ASP A 97 -8.45 2.37 -11.38
C ASP A 97 -8.71 3.20 -12.64
N ASN A 98 -9.79 3.99 -12.62
CA ASN A 98 -10.19 4.83 -13.75
C ASN A 98 -9.43 6.16 -13.83
N ARG A 99 -8.61 6.49 -12.82
CA ARG A 99 -7.76 7.69 -12.80
C ARG A 99 -6.37 7.43 -13.38
N LYS A 100 -6.06 6.19 -13.76
CA LYS A 100 -4.78 5.87 -14.42
C LYS A 100 -4.68 6.58 -15.76
N ILE A 101 -3.49 7.06 -16.08
CA ILE A 101 -3.11 7.56 -17.38
C ILE A 101 -2.26 6.46 -18.02
N ILE A 102 -2.70 5.95 -19.17
CA ILE A 102 -1.95 4.95 -19.93
C ILE A 102 -0.92 5.68 -20.80
N ASN A 103 0.36 5.39 -20.58
CA ASN A 103 1.47 5.94 -21.35
C ASN A 103 1.86 5.01 -22.51
N LYS A 104 1.78 3.70 -22.29
CA LYS A 104 2.03 2.65 -23.28
C LYS A 104 1.00 1.55 -23.07
N ASP A 105 0.32 1.18 -24.15
CA ASP A 105 -0.67 0.10 -24.12
C ASP A 105 0.01 -1.27 -24.13
N GLY A 106 -0.57 -2.20 -23.39
CA GLY A 106 0.02 -3.50 -23.10
C GLY A 106 1.30 -3.44 -22.23
N GLY A 107 1.76 -4.60 -21.77
CA GLY A 107 2.93 -4.74 -20.90
C GLY A 107 2.59 -5.28 -19.52
N VAL A 108 3.64 -5.64 -18.78
CA VAL A 108 3.56 -6.23 -17.44
C VAL A 108 4.23 -5.26 -16.48
N ILE A 109 3.51 -4.81 -15.45
CA ILE A 109 4.11 -3.95 -14.41
C ILE A 109 5.13 -4.77 -13.63
N TYR A 110 6.38 -4.31 -13.66
CA TYR A 110 7.50 -4.90 -12.93
C TYR A 110 7.92 -4.05 -11.72
N LEU A 111 7.79 -2.73 -11.85
CA LEU A 111 8.25 -1.74 -10.89
C LEU A 111 7.26 -0.60 -10.76
N ALA A 112 7.04 -0.10 -9.55
CA ALA A 112 6.34 1.14 -9.27
C ALA A 112 7.21 2.10 -8.45
N ARG A 113 7.13 3.40 -8.74
CA ARG A 113 7.93 4.44 -8.08
C ARG A 113 7.15 5.74 -7.98
N ILE A 114 7.27 6.43 -6.84
CA ILE A 114 6.78 7.79 -6.69
C ILE A 114 7.81 8.74 -7.32
N GLU A 115 7.40 9.45 -8.36
CA GLU A 115 8.23 10.46 -9.04
C GLU A 115 7.44 11.77 -9.15
N GLY A 116 7.94 12.81 -8.46
CA GLY A 116 7.24 14.09 -8.36
C GLY A 116 5.86 13.92 -7.72
N ASN A 117 4.81 14.31 -8.44
CA ASN A 117 3.42 14.28 -8.01
C ASN A 117 2.63 13.05 -8.47
N SER A 118 3.33 12.05 -9.01
CA SER A 118 2.73 10.88 -9.66
C SER A 118 3.31 9.59 -9.15
N TRP A 119 2.46 8.57 -9.05
CA TRP A 119 2.90 7.20 -8.88
C TRP A 119 3.00 6.58 -10.26
N ARG A 120 4.20 6.19 -10.66
CA ARG A 120 4.51 5.71 -12.00
C ARG A 120 4.84 4.22 -11.97
N PHE A 121 4.46 3.53 -13.04
CA PHE A 121 4.53 2.08 -13.16
C PHE A 121 5.25 1.71 -14.46
N TYR A 122 6.23 0.84 -14.37
CA TYR A 122 7.21 0.55 -15.43
C TYR A 122 7.25 -0.94 -15.76
N ASP A 123 7.61 -1.24 -17.01
CA ASP A 123 8.01 -2.58 -17.44
C ASP A 123 9.44 -2.92 -16.99
N GLU A 124 9.87 -4.16 -17.22
CA GLU A 124 11.21 -4.66 -16.87
C GLU A 124 12.36 -3.87 -17.50
N ASN A 125 12.11 -3.24 -18.65
CA ASN A 125 13.07 -2.43 -19.39
C ASN A 125 13.01 -0.95 -18.98
N ASN A 126 12.35 -0.64 -17.87
CA ASN A 126 12.14 0.71 -17.34
C ASN A 126 11.32 1.62 -18.29
N GLY A 127 10.50 1.02 -19.17
CA GLY A 127 9.53 1.72 -19.99
C GLY A 127 8.28 2.08 -19.18
N LEU A 128 7.93 3.37 -19.14
CA LEU A 128 6.75 3.86 -18.44
C LEU A 128 5.46 3.33 -19.09
N LEU A 129 4.71 2.49 -18.36
CA LEU A 129 3.46 1.90 -18.84
C LEU A 129 2.26 2.78 -18.51
N LEU A 130 2.14 3.19 -17.25
CA LEU A 130 1.04 4.01 -16.78
C LEU A 130 1.44 4.83 -15.56
N GLN A 131 0.63 5.82 -15.22
CA GLN A 131 0.81 6.64 -14.03
C GLN A 131 -0.51 7.04 -13.38
N LEU A 132 -0.49 7.28 -12.08
CA LEU A 132 -1.58 7.86 -11.30
C LEU A 132 -1.11 9.18 -10.70
N VAL A 133 -1.67 10.28 -11.17
CA VAL A 133 -1.36 11.62 -10.65
C VAL A 133 -2.12 11.81 -9.35
N PHE A 134 -1.41 11.89 -8.22
CA PHE A 134 -2.06 12.09 -6.92
C PHE A 134 -2.11 13.55 -6.50
N SER A 135 -1.30 14.46 -7.06
CA SER A 135 -1.41 15.90 -6.79
C SER A 135 -1.41 16.70 -8.08
N SER A 136 -2.44 17.50 -8.32
CA SER A 136 -2.50 18.44 -9.46
C SER A 136 -1.92 19.81 -9.13
N ASN A 137 -1.48 20.06 -7.89
CA ASN A 137 -0.97 21.35 -7.49
C ASN A 137 0.45 21.60 -8.07
N PRO A 138 0.61 22.58 -8.99
CA PRO A 138 1.90 22.85 -9.63
C PRO A 138 3.01 23.21 -8.64
N SER A 139 2.68 23.81 -7.49
CA SER A 139 3.68 24.16 -6.48
C SER A 139 4.32 22.95 -5.79
N THR A 140 3.74 21.75 -5.97
CA THR A 140 4.19 20.52 -5.32
C THR A 140 4.96 19.57 -6.24
N LEU A 141 5.26 19.99 -7.48
CA LEU A 141 5.98 19.17 -8.47
C LEU A 141 7.38 18.75 -8.00
N ASN A 142 8.07 19.63 -7.28
CA ASN A 142 9.43 19.39 -6.75
C ASN A 142 9.42 18.95 -5.27
N SER A 143 8.25 18.64 -4.71
CA SER A 143 8.14 18.22 -3.32
C SER A 143 8.52 16.75 -3.13
N THR A 144 9.03 16.42 -1.94
CA THR A 144 9.23 15.03 -1.54
C THR A 144 7.91 14.44 -1.09
N TRP A 145 7.40 13.47 -1.84
CA TRP A 145 6.17 12.75 -1.54
C TRP A 145 6.45 11.36 -0.99
N ILE A 146 5.58 10.90 -0.11
CA ILE A 146 5.54 9.51 0.37
C ILE A 146 4.12 8.97 0.20
N ALA A 147 3.99 7.66 0.01
CA ALA A 147 2.72 6.97 0.08
C ALA A 147 2.67 6.11 1.35
N VAL A 148 1.61 6.24 2.13
CA VAL A 148 1.46 5.55 3.40
C VAL A 148 0.20 4.71 3.36
N LEU A 149 0.33 3.39 3.56
CA LEU A 149 -0.79 2.48 3.76
C LEU A 149 -1.22 2.57 5.23
N GLY A 150 -2.36 3.22 5.44
CA GLY A 150 -2.96 3.42 6.75
C GLY A 150 -3.59 2.15 7.31
N THR A 151 -3.94 2.21 8.60
CA THR A 151 -4.73 1.16 9.26
C THR A 151 -6.20 1.17 8.81
N ASP A 152 -6.61 2.20 8.07
CA ASP A 152 -7.92 2.34 7.43
C ASP A 152 -7.99 1.68 6.04
N GLY A 153 -6.93 1.00 5.61
CA GLY A 153 -6.84 0.37 4.29
C GLY A 153 -6.64 1.35 3.13
N PHE A 154 -6.43 2.64 3.41
CA PHE A 154 -6.11 3.63 2.38
C PHE A 154 -4.61 3.82 2.21
N ILE A 155 -4.17 3.95 0.97
CA ILE A 155 -2.94 4.65 0.64
C ILE A 155 -3.25 6.15 0.58
N THR A 156 -2.58 6.90 1.45
CA THR A 156 -2.59 8.36 1.46
C THR A 156 -1.21 8.89 1.09
N PHE A 157 -1.17 9.88 0.19
CA PHE A 157 0.07 10.54 -0.19
C PHE A 157 0.32 11.76 0.69
N TYR A 158 1.52 11.90 1.23
CA TYR A 158 1.90 13.05 2.05
C TYR A 158 3.10 13.78 1.46
N ASN A 159 2.99 15.10 1.40
CA ASN A 159 4.10 15.99 1.10
C ASN A 159 4.92 16.21 2.38
N LEU A 160 6.22 15.96 2.31
CA LEU A 160 7.17 16.14 3.41
C LEU A 160 7.90 17.50 3.38
N GLY A 161 7.35 18.50 2.69
CA GLY A 161 7.83 19.88 2.75
C GLY A 161 7.66 20.51 4.14
N LEU A 162 7.93 21.83 4.23
CA LEU A 162 7.90 22.59 5.49
C LEU A 162 6.57 22.45 6.27
N SER A 163 5.45 22.27 5.54
CA SER A 163 4.17 21.90 6.12
C SER A 163 3.74 20.54 5.56
N LYS A 164 3.65 19.56 6.46
CA LYS A 164 3.12 18.24 6.09
C LYS A 164 1.68 18.41 5.62
N SER A 165 1.42 18.03 4.37
CA SER A 165 0.09 18.10 3.78
C SER A 165 -0.25 16.78 3.12
N ALA A 166 -1.48 16.32 3.34
CA ALA A 166 -2.01 15.15 2.65
C ALA A 166 -2.53 15.57 1.27
N SER A 167 -2.30 14.73 0.27
CA SER A 167 -3.00 14.86 -1.00
C SER A 167 -4.50 14.60 -0.80
N PRO A 168 -5.38 15.32 -1.50
CA PRO A 168 -6.81 14.97 -1.56
C PRO A 168 -7.05 13.61 -2.25
N THR A 169 -6.09 13.12 -3.03
CA THR A 169 -6.17 11.82 -3.70
C THR A 169 -5.78 10.71 -2.74
N LYS A 170 -6.71 9.79 -2.51
CA LYS A 170 -6.47 8.52 -1.83
C LYS A 170 -6.68 7.33 -2.77
N ILE A 171 -6.15 6.18 -2.36
CA ILE A 171 -6.38 4.89 -2.99
C ILE A 171 -6.85 3.91 -1.90
N PRO A 172 -8.01 3.26 -2.03
CA PRO A 172 -9.05 3.46 -3.04
C PRO A 172 -9.62 4.89 -3.04
N ARG A 173 -10.42 5.26 -4.04
CA ARG A 173 -10.98 6.61 -4.15
C ARG A 173 -12.10 6.89 -3.14
N ASP A 174 -12.93 5.89 -2.90
CA ASP A 174 -14.16 6.00 -2.12
C ASP A 174 -14.04 5.24 -0.80
N GLN A 175 -14.77 5.68 0.21
CA GLN A 175 -14.86 5.00 1.50
C GLN A 175 -15.43 3.59 1.36
N CYS A 176 -16.37 3.38 0.44
CA CYS A 176 -16.90 2.05 0.14
C CYS A 176 -15.93 1.15 -0.63
N GLY A 177 -14.76 1.67 -1.03
CA GLY A 177 -13.75 0.89 -1.75
C GLY A 177 -12.80 0.12 -0.83
N THR A 178 -12.78 0.42 0.48
CA THR A 178 -12.00 -0.37 1.45
C THR A 178 -12.82 -1.54 1.98
N PRO A 179 -12.15 -2.59 2.48
CA PRO A 179 -12.79 -3.65 3.26
C PRO A 179 -13.46 -3.07 4.50
N GLU A 180 -14.52 -3.74 4.96
CA GLU A 180 -15.28 -3.39 6.17
C GLU A 180 -15.58 -1.87 6.31
N PRO A 181 -16.14 -1.22 5.26
CA PRO A 181 -16.34 0.22 5.26
C PRO A 181 -17.46 0.68 6.22
N CYS A 182 -18.19 -0.26 6.79
CA CYS A 182 -19.32 -0.06 7.69
C CYS A 182 -19.12 -0.83 8.99
N ASN A 183 -19.56 -0.23 10.11
CA ASN A 183 -19.37 -0.81 11.44
C ASN A 183 -20.26 -2.02 11.73
N ASN A 184 -21.33 -2.23 10.94
CA ASN A 184 -22.26 -3.34 11.14
C ASN A 184 -22.13 -4.35 9.98
N PRO A 185 -22.11 -5.67 10.27
CA PRO A 185 -21.83 -6.71 9.26
C PRO A 185 -22.93 -6.83 8.18
N TYR A 186 -24.13 -6.30 8.43
CA TYR A 186 -25.26 -6.37 7.50
C TYR A 186 -25.55 -5.02 6.82
N GLU A 187 -24.71 -4.03 7.01
CA GLU A 187 -24.82 -2.75 6.29
C GLU A 187 -24.04 -2.81 4.97
N ALA A 188 -24.65 -2.25 3.91
CA ALA A 188 -23.99 -2.06 2.64
C ALA A 188 -23.52 -0.61 2.52
N CYS A 189 -22.29 -0.40 2.04
CA CYS A 189 -21.79 0.93 1.74
C CYS A 189 -22.20 1.34 0.32
N SER A 190 -22.89 2.46 0.20
CA SER A 190 -23.21 3.09 -1.08
C SER A 190 -23.03 4.59 -0.94
N SER A 191 -22.53 5.28 -1.97
CA SER A 191 -22.42 6.75 -1.96
C SER A 191 -21.73 7.31 -0.69
N LYS A 192 -20.70 6.62 -0.19
CA LYS A 192 -19.94 6.96 1.03
C LYS A 192 -20.74 6.89 2.33
N LYS A 193 -21.83 6.13 2.35
CA LYS A 193 -22.70 5.98 3.52
C LYS A 193 -23.12 4.52 3.67
N CYS A 194 -23.29 4.12 4.91
CA CYS A 194 -23.75 2.79 5.28
C CYS A 194 -25.26 2.78 5.39
N TYR A 195 -25.88 1.80 4.74
CA TYR A 195 -27.32 1.63 4.74
C TYR A 195 -27.67 0.18 5.01
N CYS A 196 -28.75 -0.03 5.77
CA CYS A 196 -29.37 -1.34 5.89
C CYS A 196 -30.14 -1.65 4.60
N PRO A 197 -29.80 -2.72 3.86
CA PRO A 197 -30.54 -3.10 2.66
C PRO A 197 -32.03 -3.30 2.97
N SER A 198 -32.91 -2.91 2.05
CA SER A 198 -34.37 -2.90 2.27
C SER A 198 -34.94 -4.26 2.69
N GLY A 199 -34.37 -5.36 2.20
CA GLY A 199 -34.76 -6.72 2.59
C GLY A 199 -34.39 -7.12 4.03
N LEU A 200 -33.49 -6.37 4.69
CA LEU A 200 -33.01 -6.63 6.05
C LEU A 200 -33.55 -5.63 7.08
N VAL A 201 -34.24 -4.56 6.64
CA VAL A 201 -34.88 -3.57 7.51
C VAL A 201 -35.82 -4.20 8.56
N PRO A 202 -36.62 -5.25 8.24
CA PRO A 202 -37.45 -5.90 9.25
C PRO A 202 -36.68 -6.61 10.38
N TRP A 203 -35.43 -6.99 10.13
CA TRP A 203 -34.60 -7.79 11.05
C TRP A 203 -33.50 -7.00 11.77
N SER A 204 -33.40 -5.68 11.52
CA SER A 204 -32.35 -4.79 12.01
C SER A 204 -30.94 -5.20 11.58
N CYS A 205 -30.26 -4.34 10.83
CA CYS A 205 -28.84 -4.56 10.49
C CYS A 205 -27.89 -4.42 11.69
N LYS A 206 -28.40 -4.01 12.86
CA LYS A 206 -27.69 -3.99 14.14
C LYS A 206 -27.99 -5.27 14.91
N THR A 207 -27.54 -6.41 14.41
CA THR A 207 -27.59 -7.63 15.22
C THR A 207 -26.40 -7.61 16.17
N GLY A 208 -26.60 -7.83 17.47
CA GLY A 208 -25.51 -8.04 18.44
C GLY A 208 -24.74 -9.36 18.23
N ILE A 209 -24.77 -9.90 17.01
CA ILE A 209 -24.09 -11.10 16.57
C ILE A 209 -22.77 -10.65 15.96
N SER A 210 -21.67 -10.86 16.67
CA SER A 210 -20.34 -10.83 16.08
C SER A 210 -20.28 -11.89 14.99
N SER A 211 -19.72 -11.55 13.81
CA SER A 211 -19.59 -12.48 12.69
C SER A 211 -19.10 -13.87 13.15
N PRO A 212 -19.80 -14.97 12.80
CA PRO A 212 -19.39 -16.32 13.19
C PRO A 212 -18.13 -16.80 12.45
N CYS A 213 -17.64 -16.03 11.48
CA CYS A 213 -16.43 -16.33 10.72
C CYS A 213 -15.18 -16.06 11.56
N GLY A 214 -14.93 -16.90 12.55
CA GLY A 214 -13.76 -16.82 13.44
C GLY A 214 -13.52 -18.06 14.30
N ALA A 215 -14.45 -19.02 14.34
CA ALA A 215 -14.22 -20.29 15.01
C ALA A 215 -13.41 -21.23 14.10
N SER A 216 -12.10 -21.26 14.31
CA SER A 216 -11.11 -22.10 13.62
C SER A 216 -11.21 -23.60 13.90
N ASN A 217 -12.41 -24.15 14.13
CA ASN A 217 -12.58 -25.56 14.50
C ASN A 217 -13.60 -26.37 13.69
N ASP A 218 -14.18 -25.82 12.63
CA ASP A 218 -15.01 -26.64 11.73
C ASP A 218 -14.12 -27.40 10.74
N ARG A 219 -13.78 -28.64 11.13
CA ARG A 219 -13.29 -29.67 10.21
C ARG A 219 -14.47 -30.18 9.38
N PHE A 220 -14.37 -30.05 8.06
CA PHE A 220 -15.11 -30.89 7.12
C PHE A 220 -14.42 -32.24 6.98
#